data_AF-A0A2S0KSK6-F1
#
_entry.id   AF-A0A2S0KSK6-F1
#
_cell.length_a   1.000
_cell.length_b   1.000
_cell.length_c   1.000
_cell.angle_alpha   90.00
_cell.angle_beta   90.00
_cell.angle_gamma   90.00
#
_symmetry.space_group_name_H-M   'P 1'
#
loop_
_entity.id
_entity.type
_entity.pdbx_description
1 polymer ?
#
loop_
_entity_poly.entity_id
_entity_poly.type
_entity_poly.pdbx_seq_one_letter_code
_entity_poly.pdbx_strand_id
1 'polypeptide(L)'
;MAEEKKPPSILWRDKKTGKIIRKKKNGRLIVCWVCPCCKPKVIASAITNARTGPKEWDLTPYQKERMGLPGGRWRIRDVGESHHNNPNASCSGSIYYNGTIDEKGKLTGLPNKFVSSYSYNGYMELQQGCVREDGSIEWPCPGE
;
A
#
# COMPACT_ATOMS: atom_id res chain seq x y z
N MET A 1 23.23 3.11 -39.10
CA MET A 1 22.63 4.05 -38.13
C MET A 1 21.15 3.76 -38.09
N ALA A 2 20.65 3.11 -37.03
CA ALA A 2 19.23 2.79 -36.89
C ALA A 2 18.53 3.97 -36.24
N GLU A 3 17.56 4.54 -36.94
CA GLU A 3 16.76 5.66 -36.48
C GLU A 3 15.79 5.15 -35.39
N GLU A 4 16.07 5.47 -34.13
CA GLU A 4 15.21 5.13 -33.00
C GLU A 4 13.86 5.87 -33.13
N LYS A 5 12.83 5.17 -33.64
CA LYS A 5 11.44 5.65 -33.64
C LYS A 5 10.97 5.80 -32.20
N LYS A 6 10.99 7.03 -31.69
CA LYS A 6 10.37 7.40 -30.41
C LYS A 6 8.89 6.99 -30.43
N PRO A 7 8.40 6.22 -29.44
CA PRO A 7 6.99 5.85 -29.39
C PRO A 7 6.11 7.11 -29.28
N PRO A 8 4.90 7.11 -29.89
CA PRO A 8 4.03 8.27 -29.89
C PRO A 8 3.66 8.67 -28.46
N SER A 9 3.83 9.96 -28.16
CA SER A 9 3.54 10.52 -26.84
C SER A 9 2.04 10.65 -26.66
N ILE A 10 1.44 9.79 -25.83
CA ILE A 10 0.01 9.92 -25.47
C ILE A 10 -0.11 11.02 -24.42
N LEU A 11 -0.67 12.16 -24.81
CA LEU A 11 -0.94 13.31 -23.95
C LEU A 11 -2.34 13.17 -23.35
N TRP A 12 -2.44 13.30 -22.02
CA TRP A 12 -3.73 13.30 -21.32
C TRP A 12 -4.13 14.73 -20.96
N ARG A 13 -5.39 15.06 -21.26
CA ARG A 13 -6.02 16.34 -20.88
C ARG A 13 -6.86 16.11 -19.63
N ASP A 14 -6.50 16.80 -18.55
CA ASP A 14 -7.31 16.79 -17.34
C ASP A 14 -8.65 17.49 -17.61
N LYS A 15 -9.77 16.77 -17.38
CA LYS A 15 -11.12 17.24 -17.74
C LYS A 15 -11.69 18.29 -16.77
N LYS A 16 -11.13 18.43 -15.57
CA LYS A 16 -11.58 19.38 -14.54
C LYS A 16 -10.84 20.72 -14.60
N THR A 17 -9.55 20.68 -14.91
CA THR A 17 -8.65 21.85 -14.91
C THR A 17 -8.21 22.27 -16.31
N GLY A 18 -8.46 21.44 -17.33
CA GLY A 18 -8.09 21.70 -18.72
C GLY A 18 -6.59 21.59 -19.02
N LYS A 19 -5.75 21.28 -18.02
CA LYS A 19 -4.29 21.22 -18.18
C LYS A 19 -3.86 19.94 -18.91
N ILE A 20 -2.95 20.11 -19.86
CA ILE A 20 -2.29 19.01 -20.57
C ILE A 20 -1.12 18.54 -19.72
N ILE A 21 -1.18 17.31 -19.23
CA ILE A 21 -0.11 16.75 -18.40
C ILE A 21 0.95 16.14 -19.31
N ARG A 22 2.16 16.70 -19.26
CA ARG A 22 3.36 16.19 -19.94
C ARG A 22 4.44 16.01 -18.90
N LYS A 23 4.60 14.81 -18.31
CA LYS A 23 5.71 14.57 -17.36
C LYS A 23 6.91 13.97 -18.08
N LYS A 24 7.97 14.78 -18.17
CA LYS A 24 9.34 14.38 -18.53
C LYS A 24 10.16 14.43 -17.23
N LYS A 25 10.44 13.28 -16.63
CA LYS A 25 11.69 13.02 -15.89
C LYS A 25 11.84 11.51 -15.68
N ASN A 26 12.94 10.97 -16.21
CA ASN A 26 13.46 9.61 -16.01
C ASN A 26 12.67 8.42 -16.58
N GLY A 27 12.00 8.58 -17.73
CA GLY A 27 11.57 7.44 -18.55
C GLY A 27 10.55 6.48 -17.91
N ARG A 28 10.02 6.81 -16.73
CA ARG A 28 8.95 6.06 -16.07
C ARG A 28 7.65 6.87 -16.13
N LEU A 29 6.76 6.43 -17.02
CA LEU A 29 5.36 6.83 -17.04
C LEU A 29 4.70 6.33 -15.75
N ILE A 30 4.43 7.22 -14.80
CA ILE A 30 3.45 6.92 -13.75
C ILE A 30 2.10 7.21 -14.38
N VAL A 31 1.45 6.16 -14.87
CA VAL A 31 0.04 6.20 -15.25
C VAL A 31 -0.75 6.42 -13.96
N CYS A 32 -0.99 7.69 -13.63
CA CYS A 32 -2.00 8.03 -12.64
C CYS A 32 -3.39 7.83 -13.27
N TRP A 33 -3.78 6.56 -13.44
CA TRP A 33 -5.19 6.17 -13.52
C TRP A 33 -5.87 6.23 -12.14
N VAL A 34 -5.12 6.70 -11.14
CA VAL A 34 -5.41 6.66 -9.73
C VAL A 34 -5.49 8.11 -9.28
N CYS A 35 -6.68 8.52 -8.88
CA CYS A 35 -7.00 9.90 -8.49
C CYS A 35 -5.92 10.54 -7.59
N PRO A 36 -5.72 11.88 -7.68
CA PRO A 36 -4.99 12.68 -6.69
C PRO A 36 -5.64 12.69 -5.28
N CYS A 37 -6.56 11.75 -5.02
CA CYS A 37 -7.35 11.60 -3.81
C CYS A 37 -7.02 10.29 -3.08
N CYS A 38 -5.86 9.68 -3.33
CA CYS A 38 -5.45 8.50 -2.59
C CYS A 38 -5.33 8.89 -1.11
N LYS A 39 -6.19 8.31 -0.27
CA LYS A 39 -6.07 8.40 1.19
C LYS A 39 -5.49 7.08 1.71
N PRO A 40 -4.39 7.12 2.49
CA PRO A 40 -3.90 5.93 3.15
C PRO A 40 -4.98 5.41 4.10
N LYS A 41 -5.12 4.09 4.17
CA LYS A 41 -6.12 3.46 5.06
C LYS A 41 -5.62 2.13 5.62
N VAL A 42 -6.16 1.74 6.77
CA VAL A 42 -6.06 0.38 7.28
C VAL A 42 -7.14 -0.45 6.59
N ILE A 43 -6.75 -1.56 5.96
CA ILE A 43 -7.67 -2.51 5.31
C ILE A 43 -8.21 -3.49 6.35
N ALA A 44 -7.32 -3.96 7.24
CA ALA A 44 -7.67 -4.91 8.29
C ALA A 44 -6.64 -4.86 9.42
N SER A 45 -7.05 -5.31 10.59
CA SER A 45 -6.20 -5.44 11.78
C SER A 45 -6.47 -6.75 12.49
N ALA A 46 -5.45 -7.28 13.17
CA ALA A 46 -5.54 -8.49 13.97
C ALA A 46 -4.50 -8.45 15.10
N ILE A 47 -4.78 -9.12 16.21
CA ILE A 47 -3.78 -9.35 17.27
C ILE A 47 -3.28 -10.78 17.11
N THR A 48 -1.97 -10.97 16.94
CA THR A 48 -1.37 -12.31 16.86
C THR A 48 -0.42 -12.55 18.01
N ASN A 49 -0.44 -13.76 18.57
CA ASN A 49 0.44 -14.16 19.66
C ASN A 49 0.65 -15.67 19.62
N ALA A 50 1.91 -16.14 19.50
CA ALA A 50 2.19 -17.57 19.37
C ALA A 50 1.98 -18.38 20.67
N ARG A 51 1.82 -17.72 21.82
CA ARG A 51 1.71 -18.35 23.15
C ARG A 51 0.28 -18.36 23.70
N THR A 52 -0.44 -17.25 23.59
CA THR A 52 -1.73 -17.06 24.29
C THR A 52 -2.89 -16.69 23.37
N GLY A 53 -2.64 -16.52 22.07
CA GLY A 53 -3.63 -16.02 21.12
C GLY A 53 -3.61 -16.75 19.78
N PRO A 54 -4.33 -16.23 18.77
CA PRO A 54 -4.24 -16.77 17.44
C PRO A 54 -2.81 -16.52 16.92
N LYS A 55 -2.05 -17.62 16.78
CA LYS A 55 -0.72 -17.58 16.18
C LYS A 55 -0.78 -17.13 14.73
N GLU A 56 -1.89 -17.45 14.07
CA GLU A 56 -2.09 -17.26 12.64
C GLU A 56 -3.20 -16.24 12.38
N TRP A 57 -2.97 -15.38 11.40
CA TRP A 57 -3.97 -14.46 10.86
C TRP A 57 -4.28 -14.84 9.41
N ASP A 58 -5.52 -15.23 9.15
CA ASP A 58 -6.00 -15.55 7.81
C ASP A 58 -6.17 -14.27 6.96
N LEU A 59 -5.47 -14.24 5.83
CA LEU A 59 -5.43 -13.12 4.89
C LEU A 59 -6.16 -13.44 3.58
N THR A 60 -6.63 -14.67 3.40
CA THR A 60 -7.40 -15.07 2.21
C THR A 60 -8.59 -14.16 1.90
N PRO A 61 -9.33 -13.60 2.90
CA PRO A 61 -10.45 -12.70 2.61
C PRO A 61 -10.02 -11.40 1.91
N TYR A 62 -8.75 -11.01 2.02
CA TYR A 62 -8.19 -9.76 1.47
C TYR A 62 -7.45 -9.95 0.14
N GLN A 63 -7.48 -11.15 -0.45
CA GLN A 63 -6.86 -11.43 -1.75
C GLN A 63 -7.81 -11.23 -2.94
N LYS A 64 -9.04 -10.78 -2.69
CA LYS A 64 -10.02 -10.46 -3.74
C LYS A 64 -9.76 -9.09 -4.37
N GLU A 65 -10.38 -8.89 -5.53
CA GLU A 65 -10.37 -7.60 -6.23
C GLU A 65 -11.04 -6.52 -5.38
N ARG A 66 -10.74 -5.24 -5.66
CA ARG A 66 -11.29 -4.05 -4.99
C ARG A 66 -10.99 -3.94 -3.48
N MET A 67 -9.96 -4.63 -3.01
CA MET A 67 -9.49 -4.52 -1.63
C MET A 67 -8.72 -3.22 -1.38
N GLY A 68 -7.79 -2.94 -2.28
CA GLY A 68 -6.97 -1.76 -2.30
C GLY A 68 -7.36 -0.79 -3.40
N LEU A 69 -6.78 0.40 -3.33
CA LEU A 69 -6.80 1.38 -4.40
C LEU A 69 -5.80 0.96 -5.48
N PRO A 70 -6.23 0.86 -6.75
CA PRO A 70 -5.33 0.56 -7.86
C PRO A 70 -4.09 1.44 -7.87
N GLY A 71 -2.92 0.87 -8.17
CA GLY A 71 -1.64 1.60 -8.21
C GLY A 71 -1.11 2.05 -6.84
N GLY A 72 -1.80 1.71 -5.75
CA GLY A 72 -1.31 1.88 -4.39
C GLY A 72 -0.26 0.83 -3.99
N ARG A 73 0.17 0.93 -2.73
CA ARG A 73 1.04 -0.05 -2.08
C ARG A 73 0.30 -0.68 -0.92
N TRP A 74 0.65 -1.90 -0.57
CA TRP A 74 0.14 -2.53 0.66
C TRP A 74 1.29 -3.01 1.52
N ARG A 75 1.06 -3.11 2.83
CA ARG A 75 2.00 -3.73 3.77
C ARG A 75 1.30 -4.34 4.96
N ILE A 76 1.96 -5.33 5.57
CA ILE A 76 1.60 -5.88 6.87
C ILE A 76 2.66 -5.43 7.87
N ARG A 77 2.24 -4.83 8.98
CA ARG A 77 3.14 -4.41 10.04
C ARG A 77 2.52 -4.54 11.41
N ASP A 78 3.37 -4.63 12.42
CA ASP A 78 2.97 -4.39 13.81
C ASP A 78 2.95 -2.88 14.05
N VAL A 79 1.89 -2.38 14.68
CA VAL A 79 1.74 -0.94 15.01
C VAL A 79 2.07 -0.65 16.47
N GLY A 80 2.21 -1.70 17.29
CA GLY A 80 2.39 -1.60 18.73
C GLY A 80 1.08 -1.31 19.48
N GLU A 81 1.05 -1.72 20.74
CA GLU A 81 -0.11 -1.59 21.63
C GLU A 81 -0.56 -0.12 21.80
N SER A 82 0.40 0.79 21.92
CA SER A 82 0.12 2.21 22.13
C SER A 82 -0.69 2.81 20.97
N HIS A 83 -0.32 2.49 19.72
CA HIS A 83 -1.07 2.95 18.55
C HIS A 83 -2.42 2.25 18.44
N HIS A 84 -2.47 0.95 18.74
CA HIS A 84 -3.72 0.20 18.75
C HIS A 84 -4.75 0.80 19.72
N ASN A 85 -4.31 1.21 20.92
CA ASN A 85 -5.17 1.82 21.94
C ASN A 85 -5.41 3.32 21.72
N ASN A 86 -4.49 4.02 21.06
CA ASN A 86 -4.59 5.43 20.77
C ASN A 86 -4.08 5.72 19.35
N PRO A 87 -4.97 6.01 18.38
CA PRO A 87 -4.56 6.26 16.99
C PRO A 87 -3.68 7.51 16.82
N ASN A 88 -3.60 8.38 17.83
CA ASN A 88 -2.68 9.53 17.84
C ASN A 88 -1.28 9.18 18.37
N ALA A 89 -1.08 7.99 18.94
CA ALA A 89 0.23 7.55 19.39
C ALA A 89 1.10 7.14 18.20
N SER A 90 2.42 7.24 18.37
CA SER A 90 3.38 6.83 17.35
C SER A 90 3.32 5.31 17.14
N CYS A 91 3.53 4.87 15.91
CA CYS A 91 3.48 3.46 15.59
C CYS A 91 4.87 2.84 15.66
N SER A 92 5.09 1.88 16.56
CA SER A 92 6.44 1.43 16.97
C SER A 92 6.73 -0.03 16.66
N GLY A 93 6.34 -0.51 15.47
CA GLY A 93 6.51 -1.93 15.11
C GLY A 93 7.04 -2.19 13.70
N SER A 94 7.48 -3.44 13.52
CA SER A 94 8.16 -3.96 12.33
C SER A 94 7.23 -4.18 11.15
N ILE A 95 7.74 -3.98 9.94
CA ILE A 95 7.07 -4.35 8.69
C ILE A 95 7.47 -5.78 8.34
N TYR A 96 6.48 -6.66 8.14
CA TYR A 96 6.71 -8.08 7.84
C TYR A 96 6.56 -8.39 6.35
N TYR A 97 5.59 -7.76 5.69
CA TYR A 97 5.32 -7.97 4.27
C TYR A 97 4.95 -6.66 3.60
N ASN A 98 5.24 -6.53 2.32
CA ASN A 98 4.79 -5.42 1.49
C ASN A 98 4.66 -5.84 0.03
N GLY A 99 3.87 -5.08 -0.73
CA GLY A 99 3.67 -5.34 -2.14
C GLY A 99 2.93 -4.21 -2.86
N THR A 100 2.58 -4.48 -4.11
CA THR A 100 1.83 -3.55 -4.98
C THR A 100 0.36 -3.92 -5.02
N ILE A 101 -0.49 -2.93 -5.27
CA ILE A 101 -1.90 -3.13 -5.55
C ILE A 101 -2.10 -2.99 -7.06
N ASP A 102 -2.62 -4.02 -7.71
CA ASP A 102 -2.81 -4.02 -9.17
C ASP A 102 -3.97 -3.10 -9.62
N GLU A 103 -4.17 -3.00 -10.93
CA GLU A 103 -5.21 -2.18 -11.56
C GLU A 103 -6.65 -2.53 -11.12
N LYS A 104 -6.86 -3.74 -10.61
CA LYS A 104 -8.17 -4.21 -10.12
C LYS A 104 -8.34 -4.02 -8.62
N GLY A 105 -7.35 -3.44 -7.94
CA GLY A 105 -7.37 -3.25 -6.50
C GLY A 105 -7.03 -4.53 -5.71
N LYS A 106 -6.39 -5.53 -6.33
CA LYS A 106 -5.95 -6.74 -5.63
C LYS A 106 -4.55 -6.55 -5.06
N LEU A 107 -4.34 -7.03 -3.82
CA LEU A 107 -3.05 -7.00 -3.15
C LEU A 107 -2.14 -8.10 -3.71
N THR A 108 -1.31 -7.74 -4.69
CA THR A 108 -0.43 -8.69 -5.36
C THR A 108 0.61 -9.24 -4.40
N GLY A 109 0.74 -10.56 -4.33
CA GLY A 109 1.72 -11.24 -3.48
C GLY A 109 1.36 -11.29 -1.99
N LEU A 110 0.13 -10.94 -1.61
CA LEU A 110 -0.35 -11.11 -0.24
C LEU A 110 -0.37 -12.61 0.11
N PRO A 111 0.32 -13.07 1.17
CA PRO A 111 0.28 -14.47 1.58
C PRO A 111 -1.13 -14.86 2.06
N ASN A 112 -1.46 -16.16 2.03
CA ASN A 112 -2.75 -16.67 2.53
C ASN A 112 -2.92 -16.48 4.03
N LYS A 113 -1.82 -16.48 4.77
CA LYS A 113 -1.82 -16.29 6.21
C LYS A 113 -0.54 -15.63 6.68
N PHE A 114 -0.63 -14.88 7.76
CA PHE A 114 0.50 -14.43 8.54
C PHE A 114 0.66 -15.34 9.76
N VAL A 115 1.89 -15.78 10.05
CA VAL A 115 2.18 -16.64 11.20
C VAL A 115 3.16 -15.91 12.10
N SER A 116 2.73 -15.60 13.33
CA SER A 116 3.58 -15.02 14.35
C SER A 116 4.56 -16.06 14.91
N SER A 117 5.82 -15.67 15.06
CA SER A 117 6.87 -16.45 15.73
C SER A 117 7.14 -15.97 17.16
N TYR A 118 6.58 -14.82 17.54
CA TYR A 118 6.81 -14.16 18.82
C TYR A 118 5.72 -14.49 19.85
N SER A 119 6.08 -14.39 21.14
CA SER A 119 5.21 -14.73 22.28
C SER A 119 4.53 -13.53 22.94
N TYR A 120 4.66 -12.33 22.36
CA TYR A 120 3.94 -11.12 22.79
C TYR A 120 2.71 -10.86 21.90
N ASN A 121 1.84 -9.95 22.32
CA ASN A 121 0.70 -9.50 21.50
C ASN A 121 1.21 -8.58 20.39
N GLY A 122 1.31 -9.09 19.16
CA GLY A 122 1.60 -8.27 17.98
C GLY A 122 0.32 -7.63 17.48
N TYR A 123 0.30 -6.31 17.41
CA TYR A 123 -0.85 -5.52 16.97
C TYR A 123 -0.74 -5.29 15.47
N MET A 124 -1.16 -6.28 14.70
CA MET A 124 -0.92 -6.36 13.27
C MET A 124 -1.95 -5.54 12.48
N GLU A 125 -1.47 -4.84 11.45
CA GLU A 125 -2.30 -4.14 10.49
C GLU A 125 -1.88 -4.43 9.05
N LEU A 126 -2.88 -4.67 8.21
CA LEU A 126 -2.78 -4.66 6.76
C LEU A 126 -3.17 -3.25 6.29
N GLN A 127 -2.18 -2.52 5.81
CA GLN A 127 -2.33 -1.12 5.44
C GLN A 127 -2.23 -0.93 3.93
N GLN A 128 -2.95 0.06 3.43
CA GLN A 128 -2.79 0.61 2.10
C GLN A 128 -2.07 1.96 2.18
N GLY A 129 -0.98 2.06 1.42
CA GLY A 129 -0.21 3.27 1.23
C GLY A 129 -0.47 3.91 -0.13
N CYS A 130 -0.32 5.22 -0.17
CA CYS A 130 -0.54 6.06 -1.33
C CYS A 130 0.78 6.54 -1.91
N VAL A 131 1.04 6.21 -3.17
CA VAL A 131 2.25 6.69 -3.86
C VAL A 131 2.04 8.17 -4.22
N ARG A 132 2.87 9.04 -3.67
CA ARG A 132 2.88 10.47 -3.96
C ARG A 132 3.64 10.77 -5.26
N GLU A 133 3.52 12.01 -5.74
CA GLU A 133 4.15 12.44 -7.00
C GLU A 133 5.68 12.37 -7.01
N ASP A 134 6.31 12.48 -5.84
CA ASP A 134 7.76 12.36 -5.66
C ASP A 134 8.24 10.89 -5.53
N GLY A 135 7.30 9.94 -5.51
CA GLY A 135 7.58 8.51 -5.37
C GLY A 135 7.60 8.01 -3.93
N SER A 136 7.53 8.89 -2.91
CA SER A 136 7.29 8.48 -1.53
C SER A 136 5.93 7.81 -1.38
N ILE A 137 5.81 6.99 -0.34
CA ILE A 137 4.55 6.31 -0.01
C ILE A 137 4.05 6.91 1.30
N GLU A 138 2.88 7.52 1.25
CA GLU A 138 2.15 7.95 2.43
C GLU A 138 1.43 6.74 3.03
N TRP A 139 1.64 6.49 4.31
CA TRP A 139 1.05 5.38 5.04
C TRP A 139 0.16 5.89 6.17
N PRO A 140 -0.84 5.09 6.63
CA PRO A 140 -1.70 5.48 7.76
C PRO A 140 -0.87 5.69 9.04
N CYS A 141 0.09 4.78 9.24
CA CYS A 141 1.16 4.94 10.19
C CYS A 141 2.42 5.37 9.45
N PRO A 142 2.90 6.61 9.54
CA PRO A 142 4.29 6.88 9.15
C PRO A 142 5.20 5.97 9.99
N GLY A 143 6.11 5.26 9.32
CA GLY A 143 7.23 4.67 10.06
C GLY A 143 8.13 5.81 10.52
N GLU A 144 8.84 5.61 11.62
CA GLU A 144 10.00 6.45 11.94
C GLU A 144 11.08 6.30 10.86
#